data_AF-A0ABC8IS07-F1
#
_entry.id   AF-A0ABC8IS07-F1
#
_cell.length_a   1.000
_cell.length_b   1.000
_cell.length_c   1.000
_cell.angle_alpha   90.00
_cell.angle_beta   90.00
_cell.angle_gamma   90.00
#
_symmetry.space_group_name_H-M   'P 1'
#
loop_
_entity.id
_entity.type
_entity.pdbx_description
1 polymer ?
#
loop_
_entity_poly.entity_id
_entity_poly.type
_entity_poly.pdbx_seq_one_letter_code
_entity_poly.pdbx_strand_id
1 'polypeptide(L)'
;MATNLLKLSSKLHRLSPFTRSLTIRTSTSSPSSSSGSKKVSDRIVKLSAIDADGDKKEIIGLSGQTLLRALTHTGLIDPLSHRLEDIDACSAECEVQIAEEWLEKLPARTYDEEYVLKRNSRSRVLNKHSRLGCQVVLTQELQGMVVAVPEAKPWDIP
;
A
#
# COMPACT_ATOMS: atom_id res chain seq x y z
N MET A 1 50.75 -21.04 0.21
CA MET A 1 51.14 -22.46 0.32
C MET A 1 50.09 -23.29 -0.39
N ALA A 2 50.48 -23.93 -1.49
CA ALA A 2 49.63 -24.82 -2.28
C ALA A 2 49.60 -26.21 -1.64
N THR A 3 48.46 -26.89 -1.66
CA THR A 3 48.41 -28.37 -1.71
C THR A 3 47.15 -28.86 -2.41
N ASN A 4 47.39 -29.89 -3.22
CA ASN A 4 46.51 -30.56 -4.16
C ASN A 4 45.71 -31.71 -3.52
N LEU A 5 44.55 -31.99 -4.13
CA LEU A 5 43.97 -33.28 -4.53
C LEU A 5 44.12 -34.51 -3.62
N LEU A 6 42.98 -35.13 -3.28
CA LEU A 6 42.69 -36.57 -3.37
C LEU A 6 41.15 -36.74 -3.50
N LYS A 7 40.49 -37.74 -4.11
CA LYS A 7 40.63 -38.66 -5.26
C LYS A 7 39.66 -39.82 -4.94
N LEU A 8 38.76 -40.17 -5.90
CA LEU A 8 37.98 -41.43 -6.01
C LEU A 8 36.95 -41.74 -4.90
N SER A 9 35.87 -42.53 -5.06
CA SER A 9 35.21 -43.21 -6.19
C SER A 9 33.91 -43.85 -5.66
N SER A 10 32.93 -43.98 -6.57
CA SER A 10 31.96 -45.10 -6.72
C SER A 10 31.42 -45.88 -5.51
N LYS A 11 30.08 -46.01 -5.46
CA LYS A 11 29.36 -47.31 -5.57
C LYS A 11 27.84 -47.14 -5.59
N LEU A 12 27.22 -47.72 -6.61
CA LEU A 12 25.78 -47.89 -6.81
C LEU A 12 25.29 -49.17 -6.09
N HIS A 13 24.21 -49.10 -5.33
CA HIS A 13 23.40 -50.26 -4.91
C HIS A 13 21.90 -49.83 -4.96
N ARG A 14 21.10 -50.23 -5.97
CA ARG A 14 20.33 -51.48 -6.15
C ARG A 14 18.89 -51.44 -5.55
N LEU A 15 17.96 -50.97 -6.41
CA LEU A 15 16.58 -51.43 -6.71
C LEU A 15 15.52 -51.85 -5.65
N SER A 16 14.30 -51.30 -5.87
CA SER A 16 12.94 -51.96 -5.84
C SER A 16 12.10 -51.90 -4.54
N PRO A 17 10.76 -52.14 -4.56
CA PRO A 17 9.70 -51.40 -5.25
C PRO A 17 8.49 -51.07 -4.32
N PHE A 18 7.48 -50.39 -4.87
CA PHE A 18 6.05 -50.50 -4.51
C PHE A 18 5.60 -50.08 -3.09
N THR A 19 4.94 -48.92 -3.00
CA THR A 19 3.70 -48.79 -2.21
C THR A 19 2.69 -47.95 -2.97
N ARG A 20 1.57 -48.58 -3.35
CA ARG A 20 0.35 -47.92 -3.84
C ARG A 20 -0.22 -47.09 -2.69
N SER A 21 -0.29 -45.78 -2.83
CA SER A 21 -1.12 -44.95 -1.96
C SER A 21 -2.45 -44.64 -2.64
N LEU A 22 -3.52 -44.90 -1.91
CA LEU A 22 -4.92 -44.82 -2.32
C LEU A 22 -5.31 -43.36 -2.56
N THR A 23 -5.85 -43.05 -3.73
CA THR A 23 -6.49 -41.76 -4.01
C THR A 23 -7.81 -41.65 -3.25
N ILE A 24 -7.80 -40.92 -2.14
CA ILE A 24 -9.00 -40.46 -1.45
C ILE A 24 -9.56 -39.28 -2.24
N ARG A 25 -10.74 -39.45 -2.87
CA ARG A 25 -11.47 -38.38 -3.54
C ARG A 25 -12.31 -37.64 -2.48
N THR A 26 -11.75 -36.62 -1.87
CA THR A 26 -12.54 -35.63 -1.12
C THR A 26 -13.23 -34.72 -2.13
N SER A 27 -14.55 -34.84 -2.24
CA SER A 27 -15.38 -33.88 -2.97
C SER A 27 -15.52 -32.62 -2.12
N THR A 28 -14.56 -31.70 -2.23
CA THR A 28 -14.69 -30.36 -1.68
C THR A 28 -15.61 -29.57 -2.59
N SER A 29 -16.86 -29.35 -2.16
CA SER A 29 -17.74 -28.35 -2.77
C SER A 29 -17.15 -26.98 -2.50
N SER A 30 -16.39 -26.46 -3.47
CA SER A 30 -15.94 -25.08 -3.48
C SER A 30 -17.19 -24.18 -3.51
N PRO A 31 -17.36 -23.22 -2.60
CA PRO A 31 -18.36 -22.19 -2.80
C PRO A 31 -17.96 -21.45 -4.09
N SER A 32 -18.84 -21.52 -5.09
CA SER A 32 -18.75 -20.72 -6.29
C SER A 32 -18.89 -19.25 -5.88
N SER A 33 -17.76 -18.59 -5.66
CA SER A 33 -17.71 -17.14 -5.67
C SER A 33 -18.24 -16.71 -7.03
N SER A 34 -19.41 -16.08 -7.02
CA SER A 34 -20.08 -15.54 -8.19
C SER A 34 -19.17 -14.48 -8.82
N SER A 35 -18.33 -14.91 -9.75
CA SER A 35 -17.48 -14.05 -10.57
C SER A 35 -18.34 -13.34 -11.62
N GLY A 36 -19.23 -12.47 -11.15
CA GLY A 36 -19.74 -11.39 -11.97
C GLY A 36 -18.62 -10.35 -12.07
N SER A 37 -18.17 -10.05 -13.29
CA SER A 37 -17.21 -8.96 -13.51
C SER A 37 -17.80 -7.68 -12.91
N LYS A 38 -17.26 -7.20 -11.78
CA LYS A 38 -17.73 -5.98 -11.13
C LYS A 38 -17.64 -4.84 -12.12
N LYS A 39 -18.72 -4.09 -12.30
CA LYS A 39 -18.69 -2.91 -13.19
C LYS A 39 -17.77 -1.87 -12.56
N VAL A 40 -17.10 -1.07 -13.39
CA VAL A 40 -16.22 0.01 -12.91
C VAL A 40 -16.98 0.98 -11.98
N SER A 41 -18.26 1.20 -12.26
CA SER A 41 -19.18 1.98 -11.41
C SER A 41 -19.24 1.50 -9.96
N ASP A 42 -19.18 0.18 -9.74
CA ASP A 42 -19.32 -0.42 -8.41
C ASP A 42 -18.05 -0.25 -7.57
N ARG A 43 -16.98 0.27 -8.17
CA ARG A 43 -15.69 0.52 -7.53
C ARG A 43 -15.47 2.01 -7.27
N ILE A 44 -16.38 2.90 -7.67
CA ILE A 44 -16.19 4.33 -7.49
C ILE A 44 -16.30 4.67 -5.99
N VAL A 45 -15.29 5.37 -5.49
CA VAL A 45 -15.25 5.95 -4.15
C VAL A 45 -15.10 7.45 -4.30
N LYS A 46 -16.10 8.21 -3.83
CA LYS A 46 -16.02 9.68 -3.82
C LYS A 46 -15.50 10.16 -2.48
N LEU A 47 -14.61 11.12 -2.50
CA LEU A 47 -14.01 11.74 -1.32
C LEU A 47 -13.86 13.25 -1.54
N SER A 48 -13.52 13.97 -0.49
CA SER A 48 -13.25 15.41 -0.55
C SER A 48 -11.87 15.70 -0.02
N ALA A 49 -11.13 16.55 -0.72
CA ALA A 49 -9.84 17.03 -0.27
C ALA A 49 -9.88 18.53 -0.04
N ILE A 50 -9.26 18.98 1.03
CA ILE A 50 -9.04 20.39 1.35
C ILE A 50 -7.62 20.73 0.89
N ASP A 51 -7.50 21.73 0.03
CA ASP A 51 -6.22 22.23 -0.46
C ASP A 51 -5.50 23.05 0.63
N ALA A 52 -4.24 23.40 0.41
CA ALA A 52 -3.46 24.27 1.29
C ALA A 52 -4.12 25.66 1.48
N ASP A 53 -4.88 26.13 0.48
CA ASP A 53 -5.64 27.38 0.54
C ASP A 53 -6.96 27.25 1.31
N GLY A 54 -7.33 26.04 1.75
CA GLY A 54 -8.59 25.75 2.44
C GLY A 54 -9.77 25.41 1.52
N ASP A 55 -9.56 25.45 0.20
CA ASP A 55 -10.59 25.13 -0.78
C ASP A 55 -10.90 23.64 -0.83
N LYS A 56 -12.20 23.29 -0.82
CA LYS A 56 -12.68 21.91 -0.89
C LYS A 56 -12.85 21.46 -2.34
N LYS A 57 -12.17 20.38 -2.73
CA LYS A 57 -12.25 19.73 -4.05
C LYS A 57 -12.87 18.34 -3.94
N GLU A 58 -13.77 18.00 -4.86
CA GLU A 58 -14.32 16.65 -4.99
C GLU A 58 -13.32 15.75 -5.70
N ILE A 59 -13.06 14.59 -5.13
CA ILE A 59 -12.09 13.61 -5.63
C ILE A 59 -12.84 12.31 -5.94
N ILE A 60 -12.56 11.75 -7.11
CA ILE A 60 -13.12 10.47 -7.55
C ILE A 60 -11.97 9.45 -7.62
N GLY A 61 -12.02 8.47 -6.73
CA GLY A 61 -11.10 7.34 -6.70
C GLY A 61 -11.79 6.02 -7.04
N LEU A 62 -10.99 4.97 -7.21
CA LEU A 62 -11.47 3.61 -7.36
C LEU A 62 -11.06 2.75 -6.15
N SER A 63 -11.92 1.83 -5.73
CA SER A 63 -11.57 0.86 -4.69
C SER A 63 -10.38 0.00 -5.14
N GLY A 64 -9.42 -0.18 -4.24
CA GLY A 64 -8.12 -0.80 -4.51
C GLY A 64 -7.06 0.15 -5.07
N GLN A 65 -7.38 1.41 -5.37
CA GLN A 65 -6.41 2.45 -5.70
C GLN A 65 -5.88 3.11 -4.42
N THR A 66 -4.65 3.63 -4.46
CA THR A 66 -4.11 4.43 -3.34
C THR A 66 -4.71 5.83 -3.33
N LEU A 67 -4.84 6.43 -2.14
CA LEU A 67 -5.34 7.79 -1.97
C LEU A 67 -4.49 8.80 -2.73
N LEU A 68 -3.16 8.67 -2.70
CA LEU A 68 -2.23 9.50 -3.50
C LEU A 68 -2.65 9.52 -4.96
N ARG A 69 -2.88 8.34 -5.55
CA ARG A 69 -3.18 8.21 -6.98
C ARG A 69 -4.55 8.82 -7.33
N ALA A 70 -5.50 8.87 -6.38
CA ALA A 70 -6.75 9.59 -6.56
C ALA A 70 -6.57 11.11 -6.46
N LEU A 71 -5.73 11.60 -5.54
CA LEU A 71 -5.42 13.03 -5.37
C LEU A 71 -4.63 13.60 -6.55
N THR A 72 -3.66 12.84 -7.09
CA THR A 72 -2.87 13.23 -8.26
C THR A 72 -3.75 13.51 -9.49
N HIS A 73 -4.85 12.77 -9.68
CA HIS A 73 -5.77 13.01 -10.80
C HIS A 73 -6.45 14.39 -10.74
N THR A 74 -6.47 15.02 -9.57
CA THR A 74 -7.06 16.35 -9.35
C THR A 74 -6.04 17.48 -9.30
N GLY A 75 -4.75 17.16 -9.48
CA GLY A 75 -3.65 18.12 -9.42
C GLY A 75 -3.32 18.64 -8.02
N LEU A 76 -3.87 18.02 -6.97
CA LEU A 76 -3.62 18.39 -5.57
C LEU A 76 -2.25 17.94 -5.05
N ILE A 77 -1.74 16.84 -5.60
CA ILE A 77 -0.42 16.30 -5.25
C ILE A 77 0.30 15.97 -6.55
N ASP A 78 1.58 16.34 -6.62
CA ASP A 78 2.39 16.10 -7.79
C ASP A 78 2.57 14.58 -8.05
N PRO A 79 2.48 14.11 -9.31
CA PRO A 79 2.69 12.69 -9.62
C PRO A 79 4.08 12.17 -9.24
N LEU A 80 5.10 13.05 -9.22
CA LEU A 80 6.48 12.68 -8.87
C LEU A 80 6.73 12.70 -7.36
N SER A 81 5.75 13.13 -6.54
CA SER A 81 5.76 12.95 -5.07
C SER A 81 5.84 11.48 -4.64
N HIS A 82 5.75 10.55 -5.60
CA HIS A 82 5.89 9.12 -5.40
C HIS A 82 7.34 8.63 -5.64
N ARG A 83 8.17 8.67 -4.59
CA ARG A 83 9.47 7.98 -4.59
C ARG A 83 9.31 6.59 -3.98
N LEU A 84 8.88 5.63 -4.80
CA LEU A 84 8.62 4.23 -4.42
C LEU A 84 9.86 3.38 -4.16
N GLU A 85 11.00 3.75 -4.71
CA GLU A 85 12.13 2.83 -4.82
C GLU A 85 12.81 2.56 -3.48
N ASP A 86 12.68 3.47 -2.50
CA ASP A 86 13.15 3.28 -1.13
C ASP A 86 12.31 4.12 -0.14
N ILE A 87 11.59 3.47 0.78
CA ILE A 87 10.78 4.17 1.80
C ILE A 87 11.66 5.05 2.70
N ASP A 88 12.91 4.65 2.94
CA ASP A 88 13.92 5.42 3.67
C ASP A 88 14.37 6.70 2.94
N ALA A 89 14.23 6.74 1.61
CA ALA A 89 14.51 7.91 0.78
C ALA A 89 13.24 8.76 0.52
N CYS A 90 12.09 8.39 1.09
CA CYS A 90 10.83 9.09 0.90
C CYS A 90 10.76 10.37 1.76
N SER A 91 10.57 11.52 1.12
CA SER A 91 10.48 12.84 1.77
C SER A 91 9.09 13.15 2.37
N ALA A 92 8.21 12.16 2.49
CA ALA A 92 6.81 12.29 2.90
C ALA A 92 6.01 13.30 2.05
N GLU A 93 6.35 13.49 0.77
CA GLU A 93 5.65 14.42 -0.14
C GLU A 93 4.19 14.02 -0.42
N CYS A 94 3.86 12.74 -0.20
CA CYS A 94 2.49 12.23 -0.27
C CYS A 94 1.75 12.25 1.08
N GLU A 95 2.27 12.97 2.09
CA GLU A 95 1.60 13.14 3.37
C GLU A 95 0.23 13.81 3.18
N VAL A 96 -0.77 13.28 3.89
CA VAL A 96 -2.13 13.83 3.97
C VAL A 96 -2.60 13.80 5.41
N GLN A 97 -3.51 14.70 5.75
CA GLN A 97 -4.18 14.73 7.04
C GLN A 97 -5.60 14.19 6.88
N ILE A 98 -5.94 13.14 7.62
CA ILE A 98 -7.25 12.47 7.52
C ILE A 98 -8.14 12.91 8.67
N ALA A 99 -9.40 13.25 8.40
CA ALA A 99 -10.35 13.65 9.43
C ALA A 99 -10.59 12.52 10.46
N GLU A 100 -10.84 12.90 11.73
CA GLU A 100 -10.85 11.99 12.88
C GLU A 100 -11.78 10.79 12.68
N GLU A 101 -12.98 11.03 12.14
CA GLU A 101 -14.03 10.03 11.98
C GLU A 101 -13.69 8.89 10.99
N TRP A 102 -12.58 9.03 10.24
CA TRP A 102 -12.10 8.02 9.30
C TRP A 102 -10.91 7.23 9.84
N LEU A 103 -10.24 7.67 10.91
CA LEU A 103 -9.01 7.03 11.39
C LEU A 103 -9.25 5.57 11.82
N GLU A 104 -10.40 5.28 12.45
CA GLU A 104 -10.76 3.93 12.90
C GLU A 104 -11.09 2.97 11.74
N LYS A 105 -11.42 3.50 10.55
CA LYS A 105 -11.71 2.70 9.35
C LYS A 105 -10.45 2.32 8.58
N LEU A 106 -9.31 2.89 8.94
CA LEU A 106 -8.05 2.64 8.26
C LEU A 106 -7.24 1.59 9.02
N PRO A 107 -6.44 0.78 8.30
CA PRO A 107 -5.47 -0.06 8.97
C PRO A 107 -4.48 0.79 9.78
N ALA A 108 -3.98 0.22 10.87
CA ALA A 108 -2.90 0.81 11.64
C ALA A 108 -1.69 1.12 10.73
N ARG A 109 -0.96 2.18 11.08
CA ARG A 109 0.26 2.55 10.36
C ARG A 109 1.31 1.46 10.53
N THR A 110 2.12 1.25 9.50
CA THR A 110 3.30 0.40 9.60
C THR A 110 4.42 1.15 10.32
N TYR A 111 5.40 0.41 10.85
CA TYR A 111 6.58 1.03 11.47
C TYR A 111 7.30 1.99 10.50
N ASP A 112 7.45 1.60 9.24
CA ASP A 112 8.12 2.41 8.22
C ASP A 112 7.33 3.69 7.91
N GLU A 113 5.99 3.60 7.83
CA GLU A 113 5.12 4.77 7.66
C GLU A 113 5.29 5.75 8.83
N GLU A 114 5.26 5.25 10.07
CA GLU A 114 5.46 6.09 11.26
C GLU A 114 6.86 6.71 11.30
N TYR A 115 7.88 5.96 10.94
CA TYR A 115 9.26 6.44 10.89
C TYR A 115 9.43 7.58 9.88
N VAL A 116 8.93 7.41 8.66
CA VAL A 116 9.01 8.43 7.60
C VAL A 116 8.24 9.69 8.01
N LEU A 117 7.01 9.56 8.50
CA LEU A 117 6.20 10.71 8.94
C LEU A 117 6.87 11.44 10.10
N LYS A 118 7.35 10.71 11.12
CA LYS A 118 7.99 11.32 12.29
C LYS A 118 9.31 12.00 11.95
N ARG A 119 10.10 11.42 11.04
CA ARG A 119 11.38 11.97 10.59
C ARG A 119 11.19 13.27 9.81
N ASN A 120 10.18 13.32 8.94
CA ASN A 120 9.88 14.48 8.09
C ASN A 120 9.04 15.56 8.79
N SER A 121 8.42 15.23 9.94
CA SER A 121 7.74 16.21 10.79
C SER A 121 8.71 17.22 11.40
N ARG A 122 8.38 18.51 11.27
CA ARG A 122 9.17 19.63 11.83
C ARG A 122 9.38 19.53 13.33
N SER A 123 8.37 19.06 14.06
CA SER A 123 8.41 18.91 15.52
C SER A 123 9.01 17.58 15.98
N ARG A 124 9.32 16.65 15.05
CA ARG A 124 9.69 15.25 15.34
C ARG A 124 8.64 14.51 16.18
N VAL A 125 7.42 15.05 16.21
CA VAL A 125 6.22 14.45 16.80
C VAL A 125 5.33 14.01 15.66
N LEU A 126 4.83 12.79 15.76
CA LEU A 126 3.91 12.22 14.80
C LEU A 126 2.51 12.75 15.06
N ASN A 127 1.91 13.43 14.09
CA ASN A 127 0.50 13.80 14.14
C ASN A 127 -0.35 12.53 13.96
N LYS A 128 -1.43 12.40 14.76
CA LYS A 128 -2.35 11.27 14.66
C LYS A 128 -3.09 11.22 13.32
N HIS A 129 -3.34 12.38 12.72
CA HIS A 129 -4.05 12.52 11.46
C HIS A 129 -3.17 12.29 10.23
N SER A 130 -1.84 12.38 10.39
CA SER A 130 -0.91 12.23 9.27
C SER A 130 -0.83 10.78 8.82
N ARG A 131 -1.04 10.58 7.52
CA ARG A 131 -0.87 9.32 6.80
C ARG A 131 -0.06 9.56 5.53
N LEU A 132 0.63 8.54 5.05
CA LEU A 132 1.18 8.55 3.70
C LEU A 132 0.07 8.15 2.72
N GLY A 133 -0.36 9.06 1.87
CA GLY A 133 -1.43 8.80 0.90
C GLY A 133 -1.14 7.63 -0.05
N CYS A 134 0.14 7.27 -0.24
CA CYS A 134 0.54 6.09 -0.99
C CYS A 134 0.26 4.76 -0.25
N GLN A 135 0.20 4.76 1.08
CA GLN A 135 -0.08 3.60 1.92
C GLN A 135 -1.58 3.41 2.19
N VAL A 136 -2.39 4.45 1.98
CA VAL A 136 -3.85 4.40 2.16
C VAL A 136 -4.50 3.83 0.91
N VAL A 137 -5.01 2.61 0.98
CA VAL A 137 -5.78 1.98 -0.10
C VAL A 137 -7.26 2.31 0.07
N LEU A 138 -7.88 2.86 -0.99
CA LEU A 138 -9.29 3.20 -1.00
C LEU A 138 -10.17 1.94 -0.97
N THR A 139 -11.14 1.94 -0.07
CA THR A 139 -12.20 0.92 0.01
C THR A 139 -13.56 1.61 -0.08
N GLN A 140 -14.63 0.82 -0.31
CA GLN A 140 -15.97 1.38 -0.39
C GLN A 140 -16.44 2.01 0.92
N GLU A 141 -15.87 1.59 2.06
CA GLU A 141 -16.18 2.10 3.40
C GLU A 141 -15.67 3.53 3.62
N LEU A 142 -14.75 4.00 2.78
CA LEU A 142 -14.20 5.35 2.77
C LEU A 142 -15.00 6.31 1.88
N GLN A 143 -16.19 5.92 1.44
CA GLN A 143 -17.10 6.79 0.71
C GLN A 143 -17.43 8.04 1.55
N GLY A 144 -17.12 9.22 1.02
CA GLY A 144 -17.30 10.50 1.69
C GLY A 144 -16.12 10.93 2.56
N MET A 145 -15.00 10.21 2.53
CA MET A 145 -13.80 10.55 3.29
C MET A 145 -13.34 11.99 3.05
N VAL A 146 -12.97 12.66 4.13
CA VAL A 146 -12.41 14.01 4.09
C VAL A 146 -10.93 13.96 4.44
N VAL A 147 -10.12 14.53 3.57
CA VAL A 147 -8.67 14.67 3.75
C VAL A 147 -8.24 16.11 3.52
N ALA A 148 -7.11 16.51 4.08
CA ALA A 148 -6.47 17.78 3.81
C ALA A 148 -5.04 17.54 3.33
N VAL A 149 -4.62 18.30 2.32
CA VAL A 149 -3.23 18.34 1.88
C VAL A 149 -2.49 19.31 2.79
N PRO A 150 -1.35 18.91 3.40
CA PRO A 150 -0.58 19.82 4.25
C PRO A 150 -0.01 20.98 3.43
N GLU A 151 0.24 22.10 4.10
CA GLU A 151 0.90 23.26 3.49
C GLU A 151 2.26 22.86 2.90
N ALA A 152 2.59 23.45 1.74
CA ALA A 152 3.90 23.28 1.12
C ALA A 152 5.00 23.75 2.08
N LYS A 153 6.11 23.00 2.13
CA LYS A 153 7.23 23.39 2.98
C LYS A 153 7.89 24.65 2.37
N PRO A 154 8.29 25.64 3.18
CA PRO A 154 8.83 26.91 2.67
C PRO A 154 10.07 26.79 1.76
N TRP A 155 10.79 25.67 1.80
CA TRP A 155 11.98 25.41 0.99
C TRP A 155 11.71 24.62 -0.29
N ASP A 156 10.49 24.11 -0.48
CA ASP A 156 10.06 23.44 -1.72
C ASP A 156 9.44 24.45 -2.71
N ILE A 157 9.26 25.71 -2.29
CA ILE A 157 8.78 26.81 -3.12
C ILE A 157 10.01 27.37 -3.88
N PRO A 158 9.99 27.42 -5.23
CA PRO A 158 11.12 27.88 -6.05
C PRO A 158 11.48 29.36 -5.86
#